data_AF-A0A2H1YKU1-F1
#
_entry.id   AF-A0A2H1YKU1-F1
#
_cell.length_a   1.000
_cell.length_b   1.000
_cell.length_c   1.000
_cell.angle_alpha   90.00
_cell.angle_beta   90.00
_cell.angle_gamma   90.00
#
_symmetry.space_group_name_H-M   'P 1'
#
loop_
_entity.id
_entity.type
_entity.pdbx_description
1 polymer ?
#
loop_
_entity_poly.entity_id
_entity_poly.type
_entity_poly.pdbx_seq_one_letter_code
_entity_poly.pdbx_strand_id
1 'polypeptide(L)' 'MVGWAMNNSHSKDVPAHRVVNRIGLLTGKHHFEGTNLMQQLLENEGIIVLENQIQDFETLFWNPIDEL' A
#
# COMPACT_ATOMS: atom_id res chain seq x y z
N MET A 1 7.22 -11.34 10.36
CA MET A 1 6.46 -10.32 11.13
C MET A 1 6.80 -8.95 10.57
N VAL A 2 5.98 -8.42 9.65
CA VAL A 2 6.25 -7.15 8.93
C VAL A 2 5.44 -5.99 9.51
N GLY A 3 4.30 -6.29 10.15
CA GLY A 3 3.43 -5.29 10.79
C GLY A 3 4.07 -4.54 11.97
N TRP A 4 5.10 -5.09 12.62
CA TRP A 4 5.80 -4.40 13.72
C TRP A 4 6.82 -3.37 13.23
N ALA A 5 7.40 -3.58 12.04
CA ALA A 5 8.31 -2.60 11.42
C ALA A 5 7.55 -1.34 10.98
N MET A 6 6.28 -1.49 10.60
CA MET A 6 5.41 -0.39 10.18
C MET A 6 5.00 0.53 11.33
N ASN A 7 4.86 0.01 12.56
CA ASN A 7 4.53 0.85 13.73
C ASN A 7 5.67 1.79 14.14
N ASN A 8 6.93 1.46 13.79
CA ASN A 8 8.09 2.31 14.07
C ASN A 8 8.43 3.30 12.95
N SER A 9 7.71 3.29 11.83
CA SER A 9 7.99 4.17 10.68
C SER A 9 7.25 5.51 10.71
N HIS A 10 6.58 5.86 11.81
CA HIS A 10 5.87 7.13 12.00
C HIS A 10 6.76 8.38 11.77
N SER A 11 8.09 8.21 11.72
CA SER A 11 9.10 9.27 11.65
C SER A 11 10.01 9.21 10.41
N LYS A 12 9.69 8.41 9.39
CA LYS A 12 10.46 8.35 8.14
C LYS A 12 9.55 8.41 6.93
N ASP A 13 9.99 9.09 5.86
CA ASP A 13 9.40 9.13 4.49
C ASP A 13 9.34 7.72 3.87
N VAL A 14 8.59 6.82 4.49
CA VAL A 14 8.36 5.47 4.01
C VAL A 14 6.99 5.48 3.33
N PRO A 15 6.87 5.06 2.06
CA PRO A 15 5.60 5.00 1.35
C PRO A 15 4.75 3.83 1.87
N ALA A 16 4.28 3.95 3.11
CA ALA A 16 3.46 2.98 3.81
C ALA A 16 2.17 2.64 3.04
N HIS A 17 1.65 3.57 2.23
CA HIS A 17 0.45 3.39 1.43
C HIS A 17 0.61 2.33 0.33
N ARG A 18 1.85 1.99 -0.06
CA ARG A 18 2.14 0.92 -1.02
C ARG A 18 2.05 -0.48 -0.43
N VAL A 19 1.98 -0.61 0.89
CA VAL A 19 1.90 -1.91 1.56
C VAL A 19 0.43 -2.30 1.71
N VAL A 20 0.04 -3.29 0.93
CA VAL A 20 -1.30 -3.88 0.91
C VAL A 20 -1.25 -5.37 1.22
N ASN A 21 -2.41 -6.00 1.40
CA ASN A 21 -2.46 -7.44 1.60
C ASN A 21 -2.16 -8.22 0.29
N ARG A 22 -2.09 -9.56 0.38
CA ARG A 22 -1.78 -10.44 -0.77
C ARG A 22 -2.72 -10.28 -1.98
N ILE A 23 -3.95 -9.80 -1.78
CA ILE A 23 -4.96 -9.66 -2.83
C ILE A 23 -5.11 -8.20 -3.30
N GLY A 24 -4.24 -7.29 -2.86
CA GLY A 24 -4.30 -5.87 -3.22
C GLY A 24 -5.38 -5.07 -2.47
N LEU A 25 -5.95 -5.61 -1.39
CA LEU A 25 -6.97 -4.93 -0.58
C LEU A 25 -6.30 -3.96 0.41
N LEU A 26 -6.87 -2.76 0.52
CA LEU A 26 -6.43 -1.68 1.39
C LEU A 26 -6.81 -1.94 2.86
N THR A 27 -6.34 -3.05 3.45
CA THR A 27 -6.60 -3.40 4.85
C THR A 27 -5.89 -2.48 5.85
N GLY A 28 -4.83 -1.79 5.43
CA GLY A 28 -4.06 -0.84 6.24
C GLY A 28 -4.68 0.55 6.34
N LYS A 29 -5.78 0.83 5.64
CA LYS A 29 -6.36 2.18 5.53
C LYS A 29 -6.70 2.85 6.86
N HIS A 30 -7.00 2.07 7.90
CA HIS A 30 -7.30 2.56 9.24
C HIS A 30 -6.10 3.20 9.96
N HIS A 31 -4.89 2.93 9.49
CA HIS A 31 -3.66 3.54 10.03
C HIS A 31 -3.34 4.89 9.38
N PHE A 32 -4.07 5.29 8.34
CA PHE A 32 -3.89 6.58 7.67
C PHE A 32 -4.87 7.61 8.23
N GLU A 33 -4.43 8.86 8.32
CA GLU A 33 -5.27 9.97 8.76
C GLU A 33 -6.31 10.30 7.67
N GLY A 34 -7.53 9.79 7.86
CA GLY A 34 -8.65 10.04 6.95
C GLY A 34 -9.13 8.78 6.22
N THR A 35 -10.43 8.71 5.93
CA THR A 35 -11.09 7.49 5.42
C THR A 35 -10.52 7.00 4.08
N ASN A 36 -10.00 7.91 3.26
CA ASN A 36 -9.57 7.63 1.88
C ASN A 36 -8.12 8.05 1.59
N LEU A 37 -7.32 8.45 2.59
CA LEU A 37 -5.98 8.99 2.34
C LEU A 37 -5.07 7.96 1.63
N MET A 38 -5.10 6.70 2.08
CA MET A 38 -4.34 5.61 1.44
C MET A 38 -4.72 5.43 -0.03
N GLN A 39 -6.02 5.51 -0.34
CA GLN A 39 -6.51 5.39 -1.71
C GLN A 39 -6.06 6.58 -2.56
N GLN A 40 -6.19 7.81 -2.06
CA GLN A 40 -5.76 9.01 -2.77
C GLN A 40 -4.25 9.01 -3.08
N LEU A 41 -3.43 8.51 -2.16
CA LEU A 41 -1.98 8.39 -2.37
C LEU A 41 -1.66 7.39 -3.49
N LEU A 42 -2.36 6.26 -3.55
CA LEU A 42 -2.21 5.27 -4.62
C LEU A 42 -2.72 5.83 -5.97
N GLU A 43 -3.88 6.48 -5.98
CA GLU A 43 -4.46 7.11 -7.17
C GLU A 43 -3.56 8.24 -7.72
N ASN A 44 -2.91 9.01 -6.84
CA ASN A 44 -1.92 10.01 -7.22
C ASN A 44 -0.65 9.40 -7.86
N GLU A 45 -0.33 8.15 -7.55
CA GLU A 45 0.73 7.39 -8.21
C GLU A 45 0.27 6.74 -9.53
N GLY A 46 -1.01 6.93 -9.92
CA GLY A 46 -1.60 6.34 -11.11
C GLY A 46 -2.15 4.92 -10.89
N ILE A 47 -2.24 4.47 -9.64
CA ILE A 47 -2.78 3.14 -9.30
C ILE A 47 -4.30 3.23 -9.20
N ILE A 48 -4.99 2.39 -9.96
CA ILE A 48 -6.45 2.33 -9.96
C ILE A 48 -6.93 1.50 -8.77
N VAL A 49 -7.78 2.09 -7.92
CA VAL A 49 -8.39 1.41 -6.77
C VAL A 49 -9.91 1.40 -6.96
N LEU A 50 -10.51 0.21 -6.94
CA LEU A 50 -11.97 0.03 -6.97
C LEU A 50 -12.40 -0.76 -5.74
N GLU A 51 -13.42 -0.27 -5.03
CA GLU A 51 -13.97 -0.92 -3.82
C GLU A 51 -12.94 -1.28 -2.74
N ASN A 52 -11.90 -0.45 -2.56
CA ASN A 52 -10.74 -0.69 -1.67
C ASN A 52 -9.78 -1.80 -2.16
N GLN A 53 -9.82 -2.18 -3.43
CA GLN A 53 -8.91 -3.15 -4.04
C GLN A 53 -8.16 -2.53 -5.21
N ILE A 54 -6.84 -2.69 -5.21
CA ILE A 54 -5.96 -2.30 -6.32
C ILE A 54 -6.28 -3.17 -7.54
N GLN A 55 -6.51 -2.53 -8.68
CA GLN A 55 -6.64 -3.17 -9.99
C GLN A 55 -5.25 -3.44 -10.57
N ASP A 56 -5.15 -4.49 -11.39
CA ASP A 56 -3.88 -4.92 -12.01
C ASP A 56 -2.74 -5.16 -11.00
N PHE A 57 -3.09 -5.60 -9.78
CA PHE A 57 -2.12 -5.81 -8.69
C PHE A 57 -0.95 -6.71 -9.08
N GLU A 58 -1.18 -7.75 -9.90
CA GLU A 58 -0.12 -8.65 -10.39
C GLU A 58 0.94 -7.90 -11.21
N THR A 59 0.54 -6.88 -11.97
CA THR A 59 1.47 -6.07 -12.79
C THR A 59 2.23 -5.04 -11.96
N LEU A 60 1.65 -4.62 -10.84
CA LEU A 60 2.22 -3.66 -9.88
C LEU A 60 3.00 -4.35 -8.76
N PHE A 61 2.93 -5.69 -8.69
CA PHE A 61 3.56 -6.46 -7.63
C PHE A 61 5.08 -6.38 -7.77
N TRP A 62 5.72 -5.76 -6.79
CA TRP A 62 7.18 -5.74 -6.73
C TRP A 62 7.71 -7.05 -6.14
N ASN A 63 8.44 -7.80 -6.96
CA ASN A 63 9.11 -9.02 -6.56
C ASN A 63 10.62 -8.77 -6.43
N PRO A 64 11.19 -8.83 -5.22
CA PRO A 64 12.63 -8.58 -5.01
C PRO A 64 13.55 -9.59 -5.69
N ILE A 65 13.04 -10.76 -6.09
CA ILE A 65 13.84 -11.81 -6.74
C ILE A 65 14.03 -11.51 -8.23
N ASP A 66 13.11 -10.79 -8.86
CA ASP A 66 13.18 -10.48 -10.30
C ASP A 66 14.25 -9.41 -10.61
N GLU A 67 14.74 -8.71 -9.59
CA GLU A 67 15.80 -7.68 -9.69
C GLU A 67 17.18 -8.17 -9.20
N LEU A 68 17.36 -9.47 -8.95
CA LEU A 68 18.62 -10.08 -8.46
C LEU A 68 19.56 -10.54 -9.58
#